data_AF-A0A523K6I8-F1
#
_entry.id   AF-A0A523K6I8-F1
#
_cell.length_a   1.000
_cell.length_b   1.000
_cell.length_c   1.000
_cell.angle_alpha   90.00
_cell.angle_beta   90.00
_cell.angle_gamma   90.00
#
_symmetry.space_group_name_H-M   'P 1'
#
loop_
_entity.id
_entity.type
_entity.pdbx_description
1 polymer ?
#
loop_
_entity_poly.entity_id
_entity_poly.type
_entity_poly.pdbx_seq_one_letter_code
_entity_poly.pdbx_strand_id
1 'polypeptide(L)'
;MVAPQSINILVGEGNGVRTVTCQDLAFVSEETVAADSNMFDRAAGESFAWRANDIKPGDWRVTVPEDVLAELDGLARALSHYEGPIEELTPASFELSATAELMARVGDRIDRGIGFALLDCLPIERWDEHTSKAVAFLVTSLLGPVVMQKWGGTRVYDVRDTGAAMGHGVRRSITNLAQEFHTDGSWLTETPEIVAMTCLRQAASGGASRVANLANVHNILRARHGELVPE
;
A
#
# COMPACT_ATOMS: atom_id res chain seq x y z
N MET A 1 19.38 2.87 10.19
CA MET A 1 18.28 3.76 9.77
C MET A 1 17.89 3.28 8.39
N VAL A 2 16.62 2.92 8.17
CA VAL A 2 16.19 2.21 6.95
C VAL A 2 16.00 3.19 5.80
N ALA A 3 16.21 2.73 4.57
CA ALA A 3 16.03 3.55 3.36
C ALA A 3 14.53 3.74 3.04
N PRO A 4 14.09 4.91 2.55
CA PRO A 4 12.70 5.12 2.17
C PRO A 4 12.33 4.31 0.93
N GLN A 5 11.53 3.25 1.10
CA GLN A 5 10.88 2.50 0.01
C GLN A 5 9.34 2.54 0.15
N SER A 6 8.76 3.71 -0.12
CA SER A 6 7.31 3.93 0.01
C SER A 6 6.51 3.33 -1.15
N ILE A 7 6.25 2.02 -1.16
CA ILE A 7 5.13 1.42 -1.92
C ILE A 7 4.42 0.37 -1.08
N ASN A 8 3.20 0.65 -0.64
CA ASN A 8 2.41 -0.28 0.16
C ASN A 8 0.93 -0.28 -0.30
N ILE A 9 0.31 -1.46 -0.32
CA ILE A 9 -1.04 -1.71 -0.84
C ILE A 9 -1.75 -2.65 0.12
N LEU A 10 -2.90 -2.27 0.68
CA LEU A 10 -3.60 -3.10 1.66
C LEU A 10 -5.11 -3.00 1.50
N VAL A 11 -5.64 -3.94 0.70
CA VAL A 11 -6.90 -4.70 0.85
C VAL A 11 -7.63 -4.90 -0.49
N GLY A 12 -8.03 -6.14 -0.75
CA GLY A 12 -9.04 -6.53 -1.76
C GLY A 12 -10.04 -7.56 -1.23
N GLU A 13 -11.24 -7.61 -1.82
CA GLU A 13 -12.37 -8.48 -1.44
C GLU A 13 -12.22 -9.93 -1.93
N GLY A 14 -13.12 -10.81 -1.45
CA GLY A 14 -13.19 -12.22 -1.83
C GLY A 14 -14.41 -12.60 -2.68
N ASN A 15 -14.38 -13.81 -3.25
CA ASN A 15 -15.54 -14.52 -3.84
C ASN A 15 -16.30 -13.87 -5.02
N GLY A 16 -15.61 -13.10 -5.88
CA GLY A 16 -16.21 -12.70 -7.16
C GLY A 16 -15.20 -12.20 -8.21
N VAL A 17 -15.15 -12.89 -9.36
CA VAL A 17 -14.44 -12.47 -10.59
C VAL A 17 -12.90 -12.53 -10.50
N ARG A 18 -12.31 -12.72 -11.70
CA ARG A 18 -10.89 -12.85 -12.05
C ARG A 18 -9.91 -12.17 -11.10
N THR A 19 -9.03 -12.97 -10.51
CA THR A 19 -7.66 -12.56 -10.20
C THR A 19 -7.08 -11.84 -11.43
N VAL A 20 -6.45 -10.68 -11.23
CA VAL A 20 -5.47 -10.19 -12.22
C VAL A 20 -4.29 -11.13 -12.13
N THR A 21 -4.25 -12.13 -13.01
CA THR A 21 -3.14 -13.07 -13.11
C THR A 21 -1.89 -12.35 -13.61
N CYS A 22 -0.73 -12.95 -13.39
CA CYS A 22 0.56 -12.44 -13.86
C CYS A 22 0.74 -12.65 -15.39
N GLN A 23 -0.25 -12.26 -16.19
CA GLN A 23 -0.33 -12.52 -17.63
C GLN A 23 -0.34 -11.23 -18.47
N ASP A 24 -0.67 -10.08 -17.88
CA ASP A 24 -0.64 -8.75 -18.53
C ASP A 24 0.55 -7.85 -18.07
N LEU A 25 1.56 -8.44 -17.43
CA LEU A 25 2.82 -7.76 -17.09
C LEU A 25 3.84 -7.90 -18.21
N ALA A 26 4.14 -6.79 -18.91
CA ALA A 26 5.20 -6.73 -19.91
C ALA A 26 6.61 -6.69 -19.26
N PHE A 27 7.57 -7.38 -19.90
CA PHE A 27 8.84 -7.84 -19.30
C PHE A 27 10.00 -6.82 -19.26
N VAL A 28 10.85 -6.86 -18.21
CA VAL A 28 12.27 -6.44 -18.20
C VAL A 28 13.08 -7.20 -17.12
N SER A 29 14.39 -7.44 -17.35
CA SER A 29 15.39 -8.05 -16.44
C SER A 29 16.83 -7.57 -16.82
N GLU A 30 17.96 -7.96 -16.21
CA GLU A 30 18.36 -8.74 -15.00
C GLU A 30 19.13 -7.76 -14.04
N GLU A 31 20.01 -8.07 -13.06
CA GLU A 31 20.15 -9.16 -12.07
C GLU A 31 20.42 -8.54 -10.64
N THR A 32 20.57 -9.30 -9.55
CA THR A 32 20.41 -8.84 -8.14
C THR A 32 21.72 -8.83 -7.29
N VAL A 33 22.01 -7.83 -6.40
CA VAL A 33 23.17 -7.83 -5.42
C VAL A 33 22.99 -6.87 -4.19
N ALA A 34 23.34 -7.27 -2.95
CA ALA A 34 23.09 -6.60 -1.63
C ALA A 34 23.77 -5.22 -1.27
N ALA A 35 23.11 -4.38 -0.43
CA ALA A 35 23.57 -3.04 0.05
C ALA A 35 23.75 -2.89 1.58
N ASP A 36 24.55 -1.88 1.96
CA ASP A 36 24.58 -1.17 3.25
C ASP A 36 24.96 0.31 2.98
N SER A 37 24.63 1.20 3.93
CA SER A 37 24.82 2.66 4.18
C SER A 37 25.70 3.54 3.28
N ASN A 38 26.59 3.00 2.46
CA ASN A 38 27.18 3.65 1.29
C ASN A 38 26.13 3.65 0.15
N MET A 39 24.92 4.17 0.43
CA MET A 39 23.67 3.59 -0.10
C MET A 39 23.46 3.72 -1.61
N PHE A 40 23.71 4.90 -2.18
CA PHE A 40 23.73 5.07 -3.64
C PHE A 40 25.05 4.58 -4.23
N ASP A 41 26.12 4.67 -3.46
CA ASP A 41 27.48 4.32 -3.87
C ASP A 41 27.76 2.79 -3.87
N ARG A 42 26.80 1.93 -3.48
CA ARG A 42 26.85 0.45 -3.62
C ARG A 42 25.58 -0.10 -4.28
N ALA A 43 25.67 -1.30 -4.86
CA ALA A 43 24.49 -2.01 -5.34
C ALA A 43 23.59 -2.40 -4.16
N ALA A 44 22.28 -2.48 -4.38
CA ALA A 44 21.29 -2.74 -3.34
C ALA A 44 20.56 -4.06 -3.52
N GLY A 45 20.38 -4.78 -2.40
CA GLY A 45 19.62 -6.03 -2.23
C GLY A 45 19.75 -7.16 -3.27
N GLU A 46 20.26 -8.34 -2.90
CA GLU A 46 19.72 -9.57 -3.55
C GLU A 46 18.28 -9.79 -3.06
N SER A 47 18.10 -9.83 -1.74
CA SER A 47 16.80 -9.88 -1.08
C SER A 47 15.95 -8.61 -1.25
N PHE A 48 16.57 -7.46 -1.56
CA PHE A 48 15.96 -6.13 -1.44
C PHE A 48 15.87 -5.35 -2.78
N ALA A 49 16.39 -5.88 -3.90
CA ALA A 49 16.25 -5.31 -5.25
C ALA A 49 15.69 -6.30 -6.27
N TRP A 50 14.62 -6.97 -5.87
CA TRP A 50 13.91 -7.97 -6.66
C TRP A 50 13.27 -7.43 -7.95
N ARG A 51 12.97 -8.35 -8.88
CA ARG A 51 12.06 -8.20 -10.03
C ARG A 51 10.76 -8.95 -9.79
N ALA A 52 9.76 -8.68 -10.65
CA ALA A 52 8.48 -9.38 -10.63
C ALA A 52 8.61 -10.92 -10.76
N ASN A 53 9.66 -11.42 -11.41
CA ASN A 53 9.92 -12.86 -11.55
C ASN A 53 10.62 -13.48 -10.32
N ASP A 54 11.25 -12.65 -9.49
CA ASP A 54 12.05 -13.09 -8.33
C ASP A 54 11.14 -13.34 -7.12
N ILE A 55 9.95 -12.71 -7.10
CA ILE A 55 8.93 -12.77 -6.05
C ILE A 55 7.73 -13.65 -6.44
N LYS A 56 7.09 -14.27 -5.44
CA LYS A 56 5.93 -15.16 -5.58
C LYS A 56 4.76 -14.62 -4.76
N PRO A 57 3.51 -15.08 -5.00
CA PRO A 57 2.36 -14.64 -4.20
C PRO A 57 2.55 -14.81 -2.69
N GLY A 58 3.22 -15.88 -2.25
CA GLY A 58 3.54 -16.12 -0.84
C GLY A 58 4.51 -15.12 -0.19
N ASP A 59 5.14 -14.24 -0.97
CA ASP A 59 6.12 -13.24 -0.50
C ASP A 59 5.48 -11.90 -0.13
N TRP A 60 4.26 -11.62 -0.61
CA TRP A 60 3.47 -10.41 -0.31
C TRP A 60 2.04 -10.69 0.19
N ARG A 61 1.38 -11.73 -0.33
CA ARG A 61 -0.02 -12.04 0.01
C ARG A 61 -0.13 -12.51 1.46
N VAL A 62 -1.11 -11.97 2.17
CA VAL A 62 -1.43 -12.30 3.56
C VAL A 62 -2.91 -12.65 3.61
N THR A 63 -3.21 -13.94 3.77
CA THR A 63 -4.56 -14.43 4.04
C THR A 63 -5.02 -13.94 5.40
N VAL A 64 -6.21 -13.36 5.47
CA VAL A 64 -6.82 -12.88 6.72
C VAL A 64 -7.45 -14.07 7.45
N PRO A 65 -7.04 -14.43 8.68
CA PRO A 65 -7.57 -15.60 9.39
C PRO A 65 -8.96 -15.36 10.01
N GLU A 66 -9.64 -16.43 10.40
CA GLU A 66 -11.04 -16.40 10.86
C GLU A 66 -11.27 -15.59 12.14
N ASP A 67 -10.29 -15.53 13.04
CA ASP A 67 -10.32 -14.71 14.26
C ASP A 67 -10.27 -13.21 13.94
N VAL A 68 -9.40 -12.79 13.03
CA VAL A 68 -9.34 -11.43 12.51
C VAL A 68 -10.64 -11.08 11.76
N LEU A 69 -11.18 -11.99 10.94
CA LEU A 69 -12.48 -11.75 10.30
C LEU A 69 -13.60 -11.55 11.33
N ALA A 70 -13.60 -12.30 12.44
CA ALA A 70 -14.58 -12.15 13.51
C ALA A 70 -14.42 -10.84 14.31
N GLU A 71 -13.18 -10.42 14.59
CA GLU A 71 -12.87 -9.11 15.19
C GLU A 71 -13.32 -7.96 14.27
N LEU A 72 -13.04 -8.03 12.97
CA LEU A 72 -13.40 -6.99 12.00
C LEU A 72 -14.92 -6.91 11.73
N ASP A 73 -15.62 -8.04 11.63
CA ASP A 73 -17.08 -8.04 11.59
C ASP A 73 -17.68 -7.51 12.92
N GLY A 74 -16.98 -7.68 14.05
CA GLY A 74 -17.32 -7.04 15.33
C GLY A 74 -17.14 -5.52 15.32
N LEU A 75 -16.00 -5.06 14.82
CA LEU A 75 -15.64 -3.65 14.66
C LEU A 75 -16.63 -2.92 13.74
N ALA A 76 -16.95 -3.52 12.59
CA ALA A 76 -17.92 -2.96 11.65
C ALA A 76 -19.33 -2.84 12.25
N ARG A 77 -19.77 -3.84 13.05
CA ARG A 77 -21.04 -3.72 13.81
C ARG A 77 -21.01 -2.55 14.79
N ALA A 78 -19.90 -2.33 15.51
CA ALA A 78 -19.76 -1.21 16.44
C ALA A 78 -19.74 0.16 15.73
N LEU A 79 -19.18 0.22 14.50
CA LEU A 79 -19.06 1.45 13.69
C LEU A 79 -20.28 1.73 12.79
N SER A 80 -21.20 0.78 12.61
CA SER A 80 -22.37 0.85 11.72
C SER A 80 -23.33 2.04 11.94
N HIS A 81 -23.20 2.75 13.07
CA HIS A 81 -23.98 3.94 13.42
C HIS A 81 -23.06 5.10 13.87
N TYR A 82 -21.77 5.04 13.53
CA TYR A 82 -20.81 6.11 13.79
C TYR A 82 -20.85 7.14 12.66
N GLU A 83 -21.25 8.37 12.98
CA GLU A 83 -21.31 9.50 12.03
C GLU A 83 -20.18 10.54 12.28
N GLY A 84 -19.20 10.20 13.14
CA GLY A 84 -18.13 11.10 13.53
C GLY A 84 -16.96 11.16 12.52
N PRO A 85 -15.94 12.01 12.79
CA PRO A 85 -14.74 12.06 11.95
C PRO A 85 -13.93 10.78 12.13
N ILE A 86 -13.75 10.01 11.06
CA ILE A 86 -12.93 8.77 11.05
C ILE A 86 -11.54 9.02 11.65
N GLU A 87 -10.96 10.19 11.36
CA GLU A 87 -9.74 10.74 11.96
C GLU A 87 -9.65 10.72 13.51
N GLU A 88 -10.77 10.67 14.24
CA GLU A 88 -10.82 10.65 15.72
C GLU A 88 -10.83 9.22 16.31
N LEU A 89 -11.01 8.20 15.48
CA LEU A 89 -10.99 6.80 15.91
C LEU A 89 -9.57 6.35 16.30
N THR A 90 -9.47 5.42 17.26
CA THR A 90 -8.20 4.80 17.67
C THR A 90 -8.37 3.30 17.89
N PRO A 91 -7.42 2.44 17.47
CA PRO A 91 -7.52 0.99 17.69
C PRO A 91 -7.65 0.62 19.17
N ALA A 92 -7.11 1.44 20.08
CA ALA A 92 -7.18 1.23 21.53
C ALA A 92 -8.59 1.39 22.13
N SER A 93 -9.60 1.77 21.33
CA SER A 93 -11.02 1.78 21.74
C SER A 93 -11.76 0.46 21.44
N PHE A 94 -11.08 -0.55 20.90
CA PHE A 94 -11.70 -1.78 20.40
C PHE A 94 -10.85 -3.02 20.74
N GLU A 95 -11.52 -4.16 20.97
CA GLU A 95 -10.86 -5.46 21.16
C GLU A 95 -10.41 -6.00 19.78
N LEU A 96 -9.17 -5.67 19.40
CA LEU A 96 -8.56 -5.97 18.08
C LEU A 96 -7.25 -6.76 18.23
N SER A 97 -7.27 -7.79 19.07
CA SER A 97 -6.10 -8.58 19.48
C SER A 97 -5.46 -9.37 18.32
N ALA A 98 -6.23 -10.22 17.64
CA ALA A 98 -5.76 -11.01 16.51
C ALA A 98 -5.42 -10.10 15.31
N THR A 99 -6.19 -9.02 15.14
CA THR A 99 -5.97 -7.99 14.13
C THR A 99 -4.64 -7.29 14.36
N ALA A 100 -4.34 -6.86 15.60
CA ALA A 100 -3.06 -6.25 15.95
C ALA A 100 -1.88 -7.21 15.73
N GLU A 101 -2.01 -8.48 16.09
CA GLU A 101 -0.99 -9.48 15.77
C GLU A 101 -0.81 -9.69 14.26
N LEU A 102 -1.89 -9.69 13.47
CA LEU A 102 -1.79 -9.78 12.01
C LEU A 102 -1.09 -8.56 11.43
N MET A 103 -1.44 -7.36 11.88
CA MET A 103 -0.83 -6.12 11.40
C MET A 103 0.63 -6.00 11.82
N ALA A 104 1.03 -6.48 13.01
CA ALA A 104 2.44 -6.60 13.39
C ALA A 104 3.22 -7.54 12.45
N ARG A 105 2.62 -8.68 12.06
CA ARG A 105 3.21 -9.59 11.05
C ARG A 105 3.25 -8.96 9.65
N VAL A 106 2.29 -8.11 9.30
CA VAL A 106 2.29 -7.34 8.03
C VAL A 106 3.41 -6.29 8.03
N GLY A 107 3.61 -5.56 9.13
CA GLY A 107 4.72 -4.61 9.29
C GLY A 107 6.09 -5.28 9.15
N ASP A 108 6.36 -6.34 9.91
CA ASP A 108 7.63 -7.08 9.83
C ASP A 108 7.88 -7.65 8.41
N ARG A 109 6.80 -8.05 7.71
CA ARG A 109 6.84 -8.50 6.31
C ARG A 109 7.16 -7.38 5.31
N ILE A 110 6.69 -6.16 5.56
CA ILE A 110 7.04 -4.98 4.75
C ILE A 110 8.51 -4.63 4.99
N ASP A 111 8.90 -4.45 6.26
CA ASP A 111 10.22 -3.96 6.68
C ASP A 111 11.38 -4.92 6.35
N ARG A 112 11.16 -6.24 6.46
CA ARG A 112 12.21 -7.26 6.25
C ARG A 112 12.06 -8.07 4.96
N GLY A 113 10.87 -8.02 4.35
CA GLY A 113 10.56 -8.77 3.15
C GLY A 113 10.80 -7.95 1.90
N ILE A 114 9.80 -7.89 1.03
CA ILE A 114 9.93 -7.31 -0.32
C ILE A 114 9.42 -5.85 -0.39
N GLY A 115 9.23 -5.18 0.74
CA GLY A 115 8.81 -3.78 0.82
C GLY A 115 7.29 -3.54 0.66
N PHE A 116 6.50 -4.58 0.41
CA PHE A 116 5.03 -4.49 0.35
C PHE A 116 4.34 -5.80 0.76
N ALA A 117 3.04 -5.70 1.06
CA ALA A 117 2.15 -6.84 1.31
C ALA A 117 0.84 -6.70 0.51
N LEU A 118 -0.09 -7.65 0.69
CA LEU A 118 -1.51 -7.50 0.38
C LEU A 118 -2.34 -8.31 1.39
N LEU A 119 -3.19 -7.65 2.17
CA LEU A 119 -4.28 -8.31 2.91
C LEU A 119 -5.35 -8.77 1.92
N ASP A 120 -5.56 -10.07 1.85
CA ASP A 120 -6.41 -10.71 0.84
C ASP A 120 -7.74 -11.17 1.46
N CYS A 121 -8.86 -10.85 0.81
CA CYS A 121 -10.23 -11.17 1.24
C CYS A 121 -10.68 -10.51 2.56
N LEU A 122 -10.52 -9.18 2.73
CA LEU A 122 -11.35 -8.50 3.74
C LEU A 122 -12.80 -8.40 3.28
N PRO A 123 -13.77 -8.50 4.22
CA PRO A 123 -15.20 -8.55 3.92
C PRO A 123 -15.82 -7.14 3.71
N ILE A 124 -15.15 -6.30 2.92
CA ILE A 124 -15.54 -4.91 2.64
C ILE A 124 -16.94 -4.84 2.01
N GLU A 125 -17.37 -5.90 1.31
CA GLU A 125 -18.66 -6.02 0.65
C GLU A 125 -19.86 -6.10 1.63
N ARG A 126 -19.60 -6.36 2.91
CA ARG A 126 -20.63 -6.56 3.95
C ARG A 126 -21.03 -5.28 4.67
N TRP A 127 -20.27 -4.20 4.47
CA TRP A 127 -20.39 -2.96 5.23
C TRP A 127 -20.63 -1.78 4.29
N ASP A 128 -21.15 -0.67 4.81
CA ASP A 128 -21.35 0.55 4.02
C ASP A 128 -20.03 1.30 3.76
N GLU A 129 -20.07 2.29 2.85
CA GLU A 129 -18.86 3.01 2.43
C GLU A 129 -18.22 3.87 3.56
N HIS A 130 -18.96 4.27 4.60
CA HIS A 130 -18.37 4.95 5.77
C HIS A 130 -17.75 3.93 6.73
N THR A 131 -18.49 2.88 7.10
CA THR A 131 -17.97 1.80 7.96
C THR A 131 -16.71 1.16 7.39
N SER A 132 -16.67 0.86 6.09
CA SER A 132 -15.47 0.30 5.45
C SER A 132 -14.27 1.24 5.47
N LYS A 133 -14.47 2.57 5.37
CA LYS A 133 -13.39 3.57 5.53
C LYS A 133 -12.92 3.64 6.98
N ALA A 134 -13.84 3.56 7.95
CA ALA A 134 -13.54 3.58 9.37
C ALA A 134 -12.76 2.33 9.82
N VAL A 135 -13.16 1.14 9.36
CA VAL A 135 -12.42 -0.12 9.57
C VAL A 135 -11.05 -0.06 8.91
N ALA A 136 -10.94 0.39 7.65
CA ALA A 136 -9.66 0.52 6.96
C ALA A 136 -8.70 1.47 7.70
N PHE A 137 -9.19 2.61 8.19
CA PHE A 137 -8.39 3.57 8.97
C PHE A 137 -7.88 2.97 10.28
N LEU A 138 -8.70 2.21 11.01
CA LEU A 138 -8.30 1.53 12.24
C LEU A 138 -7.29 0.40 11.99
N VAL A 139 -7.52 -0.45 10.97
CA VAL A 139 -6.60 -1.52 10.59
C VAL A 139 -5.24 -0.98 10.17
N THR A 140 -5.22 0.12 9.40
CA THR A 140 -3.96 0.76 8.96
C THR A 140 -3.27 1.52 10.08
N SER A 141 -4.01 2.07 11.04
CA SER A 141 -3.44 2.69 12.26
C SER A 141 -2.70 1.72 13.18
N LEU A 142 -2.86 0.40 13.00
CA LEU A 142 -2.09 -0.62 13.72
C LEU A 142 -0.65 -0.79 13.17
N LEU A 143 -0.34 -0.26 11.97
CA LEU A 143 1.02 -0.20 11.44
C LEU A 143 1.78 1.05 11.91
N GLY A 144 1.08 2.13 12.24
CA GLY A 144 1.68 3.37 12.72
C GLY A 144 0.73 4.57 12.60
N PRO A 145 1.17 5.77 13.03
CA PRO A 145 0.34 6.97 12.98
C PRO A 145 0.01 7.39 11.54
N VAL A 146 -1.27 7.42 11.17
CA VAL A 146 -1.69 7.88 9.83
C VAL A 146 -1.41 9.38 9.67
N VAL A 147 -0.54 9.73 8.72
CA VAL A 147 -0.07 11.11 8.48
C VAL A 147 -0.95 11.92 7.52
N MET A 148 -0.75 13.24 7.50
CA MET A 148 -1.51 14.18 6.69
C MET A 148 -1.15 14.09 5.19
N GLN A 149 -2.14 13.84 4.33
CA GLN A 149 -1.94 13.68 2.88
C GLN A 149 -2.24 14.95 2.05
N LYS A 150 -2.86 15.97 2.68
CA LYS A 150 -3.20 17.29 2.11
C LYS A 150 -3.14 18.35 3.22
N TRP A 151 -2.64 19.55 2.92
CA TRP A 151 -2.49 20.68 3.85
C TRP A 151 -3.71 21.03 4.73
N GLY A 152 -4.94 20.64 4.32
CA GLY A 152 -6.16 20.79 5.11
C GLY A 152 -6.41 19.67 6.14
N GLY A 153 -5.37 18.99 6.64
CA GLY A 153 -5.49 17.97 7.69
C GLY A 153 -5.98 16.58 7.26
N THR A 154 -6.40 16.40 6.00
CA THR A 154 -6.96 15.15 5.47
C THR A 154 -6.01 13.97 5.64
N ARG A 155 -6.42 12.91 6.34
CA ARG A 155 -5.65 11.67 6.51
C ARG A 155 -6.16 10.53 5.63
N VAL A 156 -7.48 10.42 5.43
CA VAL A 156 -8.10 9.48 4.48
C VAL A 156 -8.77 10.24 3.34
N TYR A 157 -8.67 9.75 2.09
CA TYR A 157 -9.43 10.32 0.97
C TYR A 157 -9.71 9.30 -0.16
N ASP A 158 -10.77 9.55 -0.93
CA ASP A 158 -11.20 8.68 -2.02
C ASP A 158 -10.26 8.77 -3.24
N VAL A 159 -9.82 7.61 -3.74
CA VAL A 159 -9.20 7.45 -5.06
C VAL A 159 -10.26 6.89 -6.01
N ARG A 160 -10.78 7.71 -6.93
CA ARG A 160 -11.87 7.34 -7.86
C ARG A 160 -11.95 8.32 -9.03
N ASP A 161 -12.38 7.87 -10.21
CA ASP A 161 -12.73 8.82 -11.27
C ASP A 161 -13.96 9.65 -10.85
N THR A 162 -13.86 10.97 -10.97
CA THR A 162 -14.95 11.93 -10.70
C THR A 162 -15.49 12.57 -11.98
N GLY A 163 -14.94 12.23 -13.15
CA GLY A 163 -15.22 12.92 -14.42
C GLY A 163 -14.60 14.31 -14.52
N ALA A 164 -13.81 14.74 -13.54
CA ALA A 164 -13.10 16.01 -13.57
C ALA A 164 -11.99 16.01 -14.63
N ALA A 165 -12.00 16.99 -15.54
CA ALA A 165 -10.90 17.22 -16.45
C ALA A 165 -9.65 17.68 -15.68
N MET A 166 -8.46 17.22 -16.08
CA MET A 166 -7.20 17.67 -15.47
C MET A 166 -7.01 19.17 -15.64
N GLY A 167 -6.65 19.84 -14.55
CA GLY A 167 -6.43 21.28 -14.48
C GLY A 167 -5.82 21.67 -13.13
N HIS A 168 -5.67 22.98 -12.90
CA HIS A 168 -5.08 23.49 -11.66
C HIS A 168 -5.86 23.02 -10.42
N GLY A 169 -5.18 22.29 -9.52
CA GLY A 169 -5.77 21.75 -8.29
C GLY A 169 -6.40 20.35 -8.42
N VAL A 170 -6.58 19.82 -9.64
CA VAL A 170 -7.11 18.47 -9.85
C VAL A 170 -5.98 17.45 -9.72
N ARG A 171 -6.09 16.53 -8.75
CA ARG A 171 -5.16 15.39 -8.61
C ARG A 171 -5.54 14.25 -9.56
N ARG A 172 -4.55 13.53 -10.12
CA ARG A 172 -4.80 12.32 -10.92
C ARG A 172 -5.60 11.25 -10.16
N SER A 173 -5.43 11.17 -8.84
CA SER A 173 -6.20 10.29 -7.96
C SER A 173 -7.72 10.49 -7.97
N ILE A 174 -8.23 11.60 -8.53
CA ILE A 174 -9.66 11.85 -8.70
C ILE A 174 -10.13 11.81 -10.18
N THR A 175 -9.34 11.20 -11.07
CA THR A 175 -9.63 11.06 -12.51
C THR A 175 -9.36 9.64 -13.01
N ASN A 176 -9.69 9.35 -14.27
CA ASN A 176 -9.38 8.08 -14.94
C ASN A 176 -7.97 8.01 -15.56
N LEU A 177 -7.11 9.01 -15.37
CA LEU A 177 -5.76 9.00 -15.95
C LEU A 177 -4.80 8.10 -15.16
N ALA A 178 -3.92 7.40 -15.88
CA ALA A 178 -2.80 6.69 -15.27
C ALA A 178 -1.92 7.65 -14.43
N GLN A 179 -1.46 7.18 -13.28
CA GLN A 179 -0.35 7.81 -12.54
C GLN A 179 0.98 7.20 -13.01
N GLU A 180 1.99 8.06 -13.12
CA GLU A 180 3.39 7.63 -13.26
C GLU A 180 3.90 7.01 -11.95
N PHE A 181 5.02 6.29 -11.97
CA PHE A 181 5.64 5.79 -10.73
C PHE A 181 6.14 6.96 -9.86
N HIS A 182 5.82 6.90 -8.56
CA HIS A 182 6.15 7.92 -7.56
C HIS A 182 6.22 7.29 -6.18
N THR A 183 6.93 7.93 -5.25
CA THR A 183 6.74 7.74 -3.81
C THR A 183 5.82 8.85 -3.28
N ASP A 184 4.89 8.49 -2.40
CA ASP A 184 3.97 9.46 -1.80
C ASP A 184 4.67 10.35 -0.76
N GLY A 185 4.08 11.52 -0.52
CA GLY A 185 4.49 12.40 0.57
C GLY A 185 5.88 13.03 0.47
N SER A 186 6.55 12.98 -0.68
CA SER A 186 7.87 13.59 -0.95
C SER A 186 7.98 15.11 -0.73
N TRP A 187 6.85 15.77 -0.47
CA TRP A 187 6.73 17.18 -0.07
C TRP A 187 6.63 17.43 1.46
N LEU A 188 6.64 16.37 2.28
CA LEU A 188 6.66 16.44 3.74
C LEU A 188 8.11 16.46 4.24
N THR A 189 8.33 17.00 5.45
CA THR A 189 9.65 16.96 6.11
C THR A 189 10.15 15.53 6.33
N GLU A 190 9.22 14.63 6.72
CA GLU A 190 9.44 13.19 6.84
C GLU A 190 8.48 12.49 5.88
N THR A 191 8.99 11.66 4.98
CA THR A 191 8.16 10.91 4.02
C THR A 191 7.43 9.74 4.69
N PRO A 192 6.19 9.40 4.30
CA PRO A 192 5.52 8.22 4.82
C PRO A 192 6.29 6.94 4.48
N GLU A 193 6.64 6.16 5.51
CA GLU A 193 7.21 4.82 5.35
C GLU A 193 6.20 3.89 4.66
N ILE A 194 4.93 3.99 5.07
CA ILE A 194 3.82 3.15 4.58
C ILE A 194 2.72 4.03 3.96
N VAL A 195 2.26 3.61 2.77
CA VAL A 195 1.04 4.05 2.10
C VAL A 195 -0.02 2.96 2.29
N ALA A 196 -1.29 3.31 2.40
CA ALA A 196 -2.36 2.32 2.46
C ALA A 196 -3.47 2.61 1.44
N MET A 197 -3.90 1.57 0.75
CA MET A 197 -4.96 1.61 -0.27
C MET A 197 -5.87 0.40 -0.11
N THR A 198 -7.09 0.63 0.36
CA THR A 198 -8.16 -0.37 0.49
C THR A 198 -9.12 -0.24 -0.69
N CYS A 199 -9.38 -1.33 -1.41
CA CYS A 199 -10.36 -1.33 -2.49
C CYS A 199 -11.79 -1.41 -1.91
N LEU A 200 -12.57 -0.34 -2.07
CA LEU A 200 -14.00 -0.28 -1.68
C LEU A 200 -14.96 -0.65 -2.82
N ARG A 201 -14.44 -0.69 -4.05
CA ARG A 201 -15.17 -1.00 -5.29
C ARG A 201 -14.17 -1.18 -6.42
N GLN A 202 -14.13 -2.35 -7.04
CA GLN A 202 -13.27 -2.58 -8.21
C GLN A 202 -13.75 -1.73 -9.41
N ALA A 203 -12.80 -1.18 -10.18
CA ALA A 203 -13.11 -0.47 -11.42
C ALA A 203 -13.64 -1.43 -12.50
N ALA A 204 -14.67 -1.02 -13.25
CA ALA A 204 -15.26 -1.83 -14.32
C ALA A 204 -14.27 -2.12 -15.48
N SER A 205 -13.27 -1.27 -15.66
CA SER A 205 -12.09 -1.50 -16.49
C SER A 205 -10.93 -0.61 -16.00
N GLY A 206 -9.69 -0.98 -16.32
CA GLY A 206 -8.50 -0.27 -15.80
C GLY A 206 -8.28 -0.52 -14.31
N GLY A 207 -7.85 0.51 -13.57
CA GLY A 207 -7.67 0.45 -12.11
C GLY A 207 -6.53 -0.44 -11.60
N ALA A 208 -5.66 -0.95 -12.46
CA ALA A 208 -4.57 -1.86 -12.08
C ALA A 208 -3.40 -1.13 -11.39
N SER A 209 -3.24 -1.35 -10.09
CA SER A 209 -2.05 -0.91 -9.33
C SER A 209 -0.77 -1.58 -9.84
N ARG A 210 0.36 -0.86 -9.74
CA ARG A 210 1.69 -1.35 -10.14
C ARG A 210 2.73 -0.98 -9.09
N VAL A 211 3.65 -1.91 -8.82
CA VAL A 211 4.76 -1.76 -7.87
C VAL A 211 6.06 -1.86 -8.66
N ALA A 212 7.06 -1.06 -8.31
CA ALA A 212 8.40 -1.11 -8.90
C ALA A 212 9.46 -0.97 -7.80
N ASN A 213 10.40 -1.92 -7.71
CA ASN A 213 11.45 -1.88 -6.71
C ASN A 213 12.48 -0.79 -7.06
N LEU A 214 12.59 0.25 -6.22
CA LEU A 214 13.50 1.38 -6.45
C LEU A 214 14.98 1.01 -6.29
N ALA A 215 15.32 0.05 -5.42
CA ALA A 215 16.69 -0.47 -5.30
C ALA A 215 17.14 -1.24 -6.56
N ASN A 216 16.22 -1.92 -7.25
CA ASN A 216 16.47 -2.56 -8.54
C ASN A 216 16.65 -1.54 -9.66
N VAL A 217 15.78 -0.53 -9.73
CA VAL A 217 15.94 0.60 -10.65
C VAL A 217 17.30 1.28 -10.43
N HIS A 218 17.69 1.50 -9.18
CA HIS A 218 19.00 2.03 -8.81
C HIS A 218 20.17 1.17 -9.30
N ASN A 219 20.12 -0.15 -9.10
CA ASN A 219 21.15 -1.07 -9.62
C ASN A 219 21.26 -1.01 -11.15
N ILE A 220 20.12 -1.01 -11.86
CA ILE A 220 20.07 -0.94 -13.31
C ILE A 220 20.63 0.40 -13.81
N LEU A 221 20.32 1.52 -13.14
CA LEU A 221 20.91 2.82 -13.42
C LEU A 221 22.43 2.78 -13.22
N ARG A 222 22.96 2.31 -12.09
CA ARG A 222 24.42 2.26 -11.89
C ARG A 222 25.15 1.35 -12.89
N ALA A 223 24.53 0.23 -13.28
CA ALA A 223 25.13 -0.73 -14.21
C ALA A 223 25.11 -0.28 -15.68
N ARG A 224 24.22 0.65 -16.07
CA ARG A 224 24.00 1.04 -17.48
C ARG A 224 24.16 2.54 -17.77
N HIS A 225 24.00 3.38 -16.74
CA HIS A 225 23.92 4.83 -16.75
C HIS A 225 24.52 5.43 -15.46
N GLY A 226 25.72 5.00 -15.08
CA GLY A 226 26.37 5.41 -13.83
C GLY A 226 26.56 6.93 -13.72
N GLU A 227 26.66 7.62 -14.86
CA GLU A 227 26.70 9.09 -14.97
C GLU A 227 25.43 9.82 -14.51
N LEU A 228 24.33 9.10 -14.29
CA LEU A 228 23.05 9.64 -13.80
C LEU A 228 22.81 9.39 -12.30
N VAL A 229 23.72 8.71 -11.61
CA VAL A 229 23.61 8.40 -10.18
C VAL A 229 24.57 9.29 -9.38
N PRO A 230 24.09 10.06 -8.39
CA PRO A 230 24.95 10.91 -7.56
C PRO A 230 26.01 10.12 -6.76
N GLU A 231 27.12 10.81 -6.48
CA GLU A 231 28.11 10.45 -5.44
C GLU A 231 27.52 10.65 -4.02
#